data_AF-A0A5N9BCC9-F1
#
_entry.id   AF-A0A5N9BCC9-F1
#
_cell.length_a   1.000
_cell.length_b   1.000
_cell.length_c   1.000
_cell.angle_alpha   90.00
_cell.angle_beta   90.00
_cell.angle_gamma   90.00
#
_symmetry.space_group_name_H-M   'P 1'
#
loop_
_entity.id
_entity.type
_entity.pdbx_description
1 polymer ?
#
loop_
_entity_poly.entity_id
_entity_poly.type
_entity_poly.pdbx_seq_one_letter_code
_entity_poly.pdbx_strand_id
1 'polypeptide(L)'
;MNKYLVVDYRIAAKYKSKIFEKNFKWPVSHSFYDDTFRIFYDWIYDFPSIIGKNEKLLLIFELVELNLLEYLGNIFGALVDVDISKKEKLKLAYDKNHAIYGMILNDNFDENNENKNYKEYIRNFTDNFLSTSNMIKNKIRDFRVNGEENVFFIRKNDLLSELMKNQGTYFRIQKKTLENYRSNNKVDKDIKNLGYLITEKFINICKSREIHISKNLNLFLSKKINNMLITAYSDFNYQQTLTPNANSILLTGSGGDYITRLASLHFFMNGNKVIRMTHGGDSVFFNDPSWATIELPFITEYISYGIESSKINTKKINNHLKKRKNHNKIQSFAGGSKFHEKILDQIDYEPNKEIKNVTIINASFGDKNRAIPNIKIHDVIYYEWQLRLSKILTKHGYNTIAKRHPKGQSTNDYLFNDIVSTEKLSESMIATFDYTDIYIFDIFGGAFIEALCTLKPIIFIEMPNRLLNKKTKDILKKSVNIISAKYNDNNLIEIDFNELFDSINNSVNINERLRLISDFITSRNYTKKY
;
A
#
# COMPACT_ATOMS: atom_id res chain seq x y z
N MET A 1 -30.39 -0.44 -19.73
CA MET A 1 -29.70 -1.31 -18.75
C MET A 1 -28.32 -1.65 -19.27
N ASN A 2 -27.29 -1.36 -18.46
CA ASN A 2 -25.91 -1.20 -18.90
C ASN A 2 -25.34 -2.46 -19.55
N LYS A 3 -25.17 -2.41 -20.89
CA LYS A 3 -24.42 -3.40 -21.68
C LYS A 3 -22.93 -3.44 -21.32
N TYR A 4 -22.48 -2.69 -20.31
CA TYR A 4 -21.07 -2.46 -20.03
C TYR A 4 -20.72 -2.75 -18.58
N LEU A 5 -19.60 -3.45 -18.38
CA LEU A 5 -18.86 -3.50 -17.12
C LEU A 5 -17.71 -2.49 -17.23
N VAL A 6 -17.85 -1.34 -16.56
CA VAL A 6 -16.81 -0.31 -16.55
C VAL A 6 -15.84 -0.64 -15.43
N VAL A 7 -14.59 -0.97 -15.77
CA VAL A 7 -13.54 -1.35 -14.81
C VAL A 7 -12.49 -0.26 -14.62
N ASP A 8 -12.53 0.78 -15.45
CA ASP A 8 -11.67 1.96 -15.34
C ASP A 8 -12.43 3.12 -14.71
N TYR A 9 -11.94 3.60 -13.56
CA TYR A 9 -12.59 4.70 -12.83
C TYR A 9 -12.53 6.04 -13.57
N ARG A 10 -11.62 6.24 -14.53
CA ARG A 10 -11.54 7.46 -15.35
C ARG A 10 -12.66 7.49 -16.37
N ILE A 11 -12.96 6.34 -16.97
CA ILE A 11 -14.17 6.17 -17.79
C ILE A 11 -15.40 6.37 -16.91
N ALA A 12 -15.40 5.80 -15.70
CA ALA A 12 -16.49 5.98 -14.75
C ALA A 12 -16.70 7.46 -14.38
N ALA A 13 -15.64 8.22 -14.13
CA ALA A 13 -15.69 9.65 -13.84
C ALA A 13 -16.23 10.46 -15.03
N LYS A 14 -15.74 10.19 -16.24
CA LYS A 14 -16.18 10.88 -17.46
C LYS A 14 -17.65 10.67 -17.79
N TYR A 15 -18.18 9.47 -17.50
CA TYR A 15 -19.56 9.09 -17.84
C TYR A 15 -20.42 8.81 -16.60
N LYS A 16 -20.10 9.42 -15.46
CA LYS A 16 -20.70 9.11 -14.15
C LYS A 16 -22.22 9.16 -14.13
N SER A 17 -22.85 10.14 -14.79
CA SER A 17 -24.31 10.26 -14.85
C SER A 17 -25.00 9.15 -15.63
N LYS A 18 -24.28 8.47 -16.54
CA LYS A 18 -24.77 7.32 -17.32
C LYS A 18 -24.47 5.98 -16.67
N ILE A 19 -23.45 5.93 -15.80
CA ILE A 19 -22.98 4.70 -15.16
C ILE A 19 -23.67 4.50 -13.80
N PHE A 20 -23.65 5.53 -12.96
CA PHE A 20 -24.16 5.48 -11.59
C PHE A 20 -25.63 5.93 -11.52
N GLU A 21 -26.49 5.21 -12.24
CA GLU A 21 -27.94 5.36 -12.14
C GLU A 21 -28.47 4.68 -10.85
N LYS A 22 -29.76 4.90 -10.51
CA LYS A 22 -30.41 4.35 -9.29
C LYS A 22 -30.26 2.83 -9.13
N ASN A 23 -30.05 2.11 -10.22
CA ASN A 23 -29.93 0.65 -10.25
C ASN A 23 -28.51 0.18 -10.61
N PHE A 24 -27.49 1.01 -10.39
CA PHE A 24 -26.10 0.58 -10.56
C PHE A 24 -25.79 -0.56 -9.59
N LYS A 25 -25.20 -1.63 -10.13
CA LYS A 25 -24.80 -2.82 -9.39
C LYS A 25 -23.43 -3.24 -9.86
N TRP A 26 -22.56 -3.57 -8.90
CA TRP A 26 -21.31 -4.25 -9.21
C TRP A 26 -21.59 -5.76 -9.37
N PRO A 27 -21.19 -6.40 -10.48
CA PRO A 27 -21.69 -7.74 -10.81
C PRO A 27 -21.11 -8.85 -9.92
N VAL A 28 -20.01 -8.59 -9.21
CA VAL A 28 -19.32 -9.58 -8.40
C VAL A 28 -19.08 -9.07 -6.98
N SER A 29 -19.33 -9.90 -5.97
CA SER A 29 -19.05 -9.52 -4.59
C SER A 29 -17.57 -9.16 -4.40
N HIS A 30 -17.29 -8.12 -3.62
CA HIS A 30 -15.92 -7.77 -3.26
C HIS A 30 -15.20 -8.90 -2.52
N SER A 31 -15.92 -9.67 -1.68
CA SER A 31 -15.35 -10.82 -0.99
C SER A 31 -14.85 -11.90 -1.94
N PHE A 32 -15.44 -12.03 -3.14
CA PHE A 32 -14.96 -12.99 -4.13
C PHE A 32 -13.52 -12.70 -4.56
N TYR A 33 -13.16 -11.42 -4.73
CA TYR A 33 -11.79 -11.04 -5.05
C TYR A 33 -10.85 -11.33 -3.88
N ASP A 34 -11.21 -10.83 -2.70
CA ASP A 34 -10.35 -10.86 -1.52
C ASP A 34 -10.17 -12.29 -0.99
N ASP A 35 -11.24 -13.05 -0.81
CA ASP A 35 -11.19 -14.40 -0.26
C ASP A 35 -10.49 -15.37 -1.22
N THR A 36 -10.72 -15.23 -2.53
CA THR A 36 -10.05 -16.10 -3.51
C THR A 36 -8.56 -15.84 -3.55
N PHE A 37 -8.14 -14.58 -3.65
CA PHE A 37 -6.73 -14.24 -3.69
C PHE A 37 -6.05 -14.51 -2.34
N ARG A 38 -6.79 -14.41 -1.21
CA ARG A 38 -6.26 -14.76 0.11
C ARG A 38 -5.83 -16.22 0.21
N ILE A 39 -6.50 -17.15 -0.46
CA ILE A 39 -6.06 -18.56 -0.52
C ILE A 39 -4.65 -18.67 -1.11
N PHE A 40 -4.37 -17.90 -2.17
CA PHE A 40 -3.05 -17.90 -2.80
C PHE A 40 -2.03 -17.18 -1.92
N TYR A 41 -2.41 -16.02 -1.37
CA TYR A 41 -1.58 -15.24 -0.46
C TYR A 41 -1.13 -16.08 0.74
N ASP A 42 -2.05 -16.76 1.41
CA ASP A 42 -1.76 -17.56 2.60
C ASP A 42 -0.81 -18.72 2.26
N TRP A 43 -1.03 -19.39 1.12
CA TRP A 43 -0.12 -20.43 0.65
C TRP A 43 1.28 -19.88 0.32
N ILE A 44 1.37 -18.75 -0.39
CA ILE A 44 2.64 -18.09 -0.72
C ILE A 44 3.39 -17.67 0.56
N TYR A 45 2.66 -17.12 1.53
CA TYR A 45 3.23 -16.67 2.78
C TYR A 45 3.84 -17.83 3.59
N ASP A 46 3.21 -19.01 3.54
CA ASP A 46 3.70 -20.24 4.16
C ASP A 46 4.79 -20.95 3.35
N PHE A 47 4.94 -20.58 2.08
CA PHE A 47 5.80 -21.27 1.11
C PHE A 47 7.27 -21.40 1.51
N PRO A 48 7.92 -20.41 2.18
CA PRO A 48 9.29 -20.58 2.67
C PRO A 48 9.46 -21.76 3.61
N SER A 49 8.44 -22.07 4.43
CA SER A 49 8.46 -23.24 5.30
C SER A 49 8.36 -24.57 4.53
N ILE A 50 7.89 -24.52 3.27
CA ILE A 50 7.73 -25.64 2.32
C ILE A 50 8.99 -25.82 1.48
N ILE A 51 9.66 -24.72 1.07
CA ILE A 51 10.96 -24.75 0.35
C ILE A 51 12.02 -25.54 1.14
N GLY A 52 11.91 -25.55 2.48
CA GLY A 52 12.73 -26.40 3.34
C GLY A 52 14.11 -25.82 3.60
N LYS A 53 15.15 -26.66 3.64
CA LYS A 53 16.51 -26.27 4.07
C LYS A 53 17.37 -25.58 3.00
N ASN A 54 16.85 -25.37 1.78
CA ASN A 54 17.60 -24.65 0.74
C ASN A 54 17.58 -23.15 1.01
N GLU A 55 18.53 -22.69 1.83
CA GLU A 55 18.64 -21.29 2.27
C GLU A 55 18.75 -20.32 1.11
N LYS A 56 19.55 -20.65 0.08
CA LYS A 56 19.69 -19.81 -1.12
C LYS A 56 18.36 -19.59 -1.83
N LEU A 57 17.59 -20.67 -2.04
CA LEU A 57 16.29 -20.60 -2.71
C LEU A 57 15.28 -19.80 -1.90
N LEU A 58 15.31 -19.95 -0.56
CA LEU A 58 14.49 -19.17 0.36
C LEU A 58 14.79 -17.68 0.23
N LEU A 59 16.06 -17.26 0.34
CA LEU A 59 16.44 -15.85 0.24
C LEU A 59 16.05 -15.22 -1.11
N ILE A 60 16.20 -15.97 -2.21
CA ILE A 60 15.81 -15.50 -3.55
C ILE A 60 14.29 -15.33 -3.65
N PHE A 61 13.53 -16.26 -3.09
CA PHE A 61 12.08 -16.16 -3.06
C PHE A 61 11.62 -14.96 -2.20
N GLU A 62 12.11 -14.82 -0.98
CA GLU A 62 11.74 -13.71 -0.08
C GLU A 62 12.06 -12.33 -0.68
N LEU A 63 13.11 -12.24 -1.52
CA LEU A 63 13.47 -11.01 -2.22
C LEU A 63 12.38 -10.54 -3.19
N VAL A 64 11.72 -11.48 -3.89
CA VAL A 64 10.75 -11.20 -4.96
C VAL A 64 9.29 -11.43 -4.56
N GLU A 65 9.04 -12.07 -3.41
CA GLU A 65 7.71 -12.46 -2.93
C GLU A 65 6.68 -11.33 -3.03
N LEU A 66 7.00 -10.13 -2.51
CA LEU A 66 6.06 -9.01 -2.56
C LEU A 66 5.72 -8.61 -4.00
N ASN A 67 6.72 -8.49 -4.89
CA ASN A 67 6.46 -8.10 -6.28
C ASN A 67 5.63 -9.16 -7.01
N LEU A 68 5.87 -10.43 -6.70
CA LEU A 68 5.09 -11.54 -7.25
C LEU A 68 3.62 -11.46 -6.79
N LEU A 69 3.38 -11.21 -5.51
CA LEU A 69 2.04 -11.03 -4.96
C LEU A 69 1.33 -9.83 -5.56
N GLU A 70 1.99 -8.68 -5.67
CA GLU A 70 1.44 -7.49 -6.33
C GLU A 70 1.07 -7.77 -7.79
N TYR A 71 1.98 -8.41 -8.53
CA TYR A 71 1.76 -8.75 -9.94
C TYR A 71 0.57 -9.70 -10.12
N LEU A 72 0.53 -10.79 -9.35
CA LEU A 72 -0.52 -11.79 -9.46
C LEU A 72 -1.86 -11.28 -8.92
N GLY A 73 -1.87 -10.40 -7.91
CA GLY A 73 -3.08 -9.74 -7.44
C GLY A 73 -3.71 -8.85 -8.52
N ASN A 74 -2.88 -8.09 -9.24
CA ASN A 74 -3.34 -7.26 -10.35
C ASN A 74 -3.93 -8.09 -11.50
N ILE A 75 -3.24 -9.15 -11.91
CA ILE A 75 -3.75 -10.05 -12.95
C ILE A 75 -5.03 -10.74 -12.49
N PHE A 76 -5.06 -11.21 -11.25
CA PHE A 76 -6.23 -11.87 -10.70
C PHE A 76 -7.46 -10.96 -10.72
N GLY A 77 -7.33 -9.69 -10.29
CA GLY A 77 -8.41 -8.71 -10.38
C GLY A 77 -8.97 -8.58 -11.80
N ALA A 78 -8.08 -8.40 -12.79
CA ALA A 78 -8.48 -8.30 -14.19
C ALA A 78 -9.11 -9.59 -14.74
N LEU A 79 -8.62 -10.77 -14.31
CA LEU A 79 -9.20 -12.06 -14.70
C LEU A 79 -10.63 -12.20 -14.22
N VAL A 80 -10.90 -11.84 -12.97
CA VAL A 80 -12.26 -11.88 -12.42
C VAL A 80 -13.18 -10.98 -13.22
N ASP A 81 -12.78 -9.75 -13.51
CA ASP A 81 -13.64 -8.82 -14.25
C ASP A 81 -13.96 -9.32 -15.67
N VAL A 82 -12.97 -9.90 -16.38
CA VAL A 82 -13.16 -10.47 -17.73
C VAL A 82 -14.01 -11.72 -17.70
N ASP A 83 -13.82 -12.59 -16.72
CA ASP A 83 -14.60 -13.82 -16.56
C ASP A 83 -16.07 -13.49 -16.26
N ILE A 84 -16.31 -12.57 -15.33
CA ILE A 84 -17.65 -12.09 -14.99
C ILE A 84 -18.31 -11.37 -16.16
N SER A 85 -17.58 -10.53 -16.90
CA SER A 85 -18.15 -9.87 -18.08
C SER A 85 -18.60 -10.88 -19.13
N LYS A 86 -17.85 -11.97 -19.33
CA LYS A 86 -18.24 -13.05 -20.26
C LYS A 86 -19.46 -13.80 -19.75
N LYS A 87 -19.47 -14.21 -18.47
CA LYS A 87 -20.59 -14.93 -17.83
C LYS A 87 -21.89 -14.15 -17.89
N GLU A 88 -21.83 -12.85 -17.61
CA GLU A 88 -23.00 -11.96 -17.61
C GLU A 88 -23.29 -11.30 -18.97
N LYS A 89 -22.52 -11.63 -20.02
CA LYS A 89 -22.66 -11.06 -21.38
C LYS A 89 -22.55 -9.52 -21.40
N LEU A 90 -21.69 -8.96 -20.55
CA LEU A 90 -21.35 -7.54 -20.46
C LEU A 90 -20.15 -7.21 -21.36
N LYS A 91 -20.17 -6.03 -21.99
CA LYS A 91 -19.01 -5.48 -22.69
C LYS A 91 -18.08 -4.80 -21.68
N LEU A 92 -16.83 -5.21 -21.60
CA LEU A 92 -15.86 -4.50 -20.77
C LEU A 92 -15.52 -3.13 -21.34
N ALA A 93 -15.47 -2.12 -20.46
CA ALA A 93 -14.99 -0.78 -20.78
C ALA A 93 -13.78 -0.44 -19.90
N TYR A 94 -12.63 -0.30 -20.55
CA TYR A 94 -11.33 0.00 -19.95
C TYR A 94 -10.52 0.88 -20.90
N ASP A 95 -9.57 1.64 -20.39
CA ASP A 95 -8.66 2.44 -21.22
C ASP A 95 -7.61 1.54 -21.88
N LYS A 96 -7.20 1.87 -23.12
CA LYS A 96 -6.19 1.13 -23.88
C LYS A 96 -4.84 1.00 -23.15
N ASN A 97 -4.56 1.88 -22.19
CA ASN A 97 -3.36 1.80 -21.37
C ASN A 97 -3.39 0.62 -20.38
N HIS A 98 -4.57 0.02 -20.15
CA HIS A 98 -4.73 -1.25 -19.42
C HIS A 98 -4.58 -2.46 -20.33
N ALA A 99 -3.36 -2.67 -20.83
CA ALA A 99 -3.06 -3.76 -21.74
C ALA A 99 -3.54 -5.13 -21.23
N ILE A 100 -3.51 -5.37 -19.91
CA ILE A 100 -3.88 -6.67 -19.33
C ILE A 100 -5.33 -7.08 -19.61
N TYR A 101 -6.30 -6.15 -19.57
CA TYR A 101 -7.69 -6.45 -19.91
C TYR A 101 -7.80 -6.89 -21.38
N GLY A 102 -7.13 -6.16 -22.28
CA GLY A 102 -7.09 -6.51 -23.71
C GLY A 102 -6.39 -7.84 -23.99
N MET A 103 -5.30 -8.14 -23.28
CA MET A 103 -4.56 -9.39 -23.41
C MET A 103 -5.42 -10.58 -22.99
N ILE A 104 -6.12 -10.49 -21.85
CA ILE A 104 -7.00 -11.55 -21.34
C ILE A 104 -8.25 -11.70 -22.23
N LEU A 105 -8.86 -10.60 -22.65
CA LEU A 105 -10.06 -10.63 -23.50
C LEU A 105 -9.81 -11.31 -24.84
N ASN A 106 -8.69 -10.97 -25.49
CA ASN A 106 -8.33 -11.44 -26.82
C ASN A 106 -7.45 -12.68 -26.82
N ASP A 107 -7.14 -13.23 -25.63
CA ASP A 107 -6.20 -14.34 -25.44
C ASP A 107 -4.83 -14.12 -26.12
N ASN A 108 -4.37 -12.86 -26.15
CA ASN A 108 -3.16 -12.44 -26.86
C ASN A 108 -2.19 -11.75 -25.90
N PHE A 109 -1.17 -12.49 -25.46
CA PHE A 109 -0.24 -12.06 -24.43
C PHE A 109 1.13 -11.65 -25.02
N ASP A 110 1.20 -10.41 -25.55
CA ASP A 110 2.46 -9.79 -26.00
C ASP A 110 3.09 -8.91 -24.91
N GLU A 111 4.32 -9.25 -24.50
CA GLU A 111 5.10 -8.54 -23.48
C GLU A 111 5.48 -7.11 -23.88
N ASN A 112 5.53 -6.80 -25.18
CA ASN A 112 5.88 -5.46 -25.66
C ASN A 112 4.76 -4.45 -25.38
N ASN A 113 3.50 -4.91 -25.33
CA ASN A 113 2.33 -4.07 -25.01
C ASN A 113 2.26 -3.72 -23.52
N GLU A 114 2.72 -4.61 -22.64
CA GLU A 114 2.75 -4.38 -21.18
C GLU A 114 3.82 -3.34 -20.79
N ASN A 115 4.98 -3.37 -21.46
CA ASN A 115 6.15 -2.53 -21.13
C ASN A 115 6.05 -1.07 -21.61
N LYS A 116 5.35 -0.79 -22.72
CA LYS A 116 5.17 0.58 -23.24
C LYS A 116 4.48 1.49 -22.21
N ASN A 117 3.39 1.00 -21.62
CA ASN A 117 2.54 1.78 -20.72
C ASN A 117 3.14 1.91 -19.30
N TYR A 118 3.93 0.93 -18.83
CA TYR A 118 4.63 1.03 -17.54
C TYR A 118 5.77 2.06 -17.58
N LYS A 119 6.50 2.15 -18.70
CA LYS A 119 7.53 3.18 -18.89
C LYS A 119 6.95 4.59 -18.90
N GLU A 120 5.77 4.77 -19.50
CA GLU A 120 5.06 6.06 -19.53
C GLU A 120 4.55 6.47 -18.13
N TYR A 121 4.04 5.52 -17.34
CA TYR A 121 3.69 5.74 -15.92
C TYR A 121 4.88 6.16 -15.07
N ILE A 122 6.02 5.46 -15.15
CA ILE A 122 7.24 5.84 -14.42
C ILE A 122 7.68 7.25 -14.80
N ARG A 123 7.63 7.58 -16.09
CA ARG A 123 8.07 8.87 -16.61
C ARG A 123 7.19 10.02 -16.07
N ASN A 124 5.88 9.87 -16.10
CA ASN A 124 4.95 10.84 -15.52
C ASN A 124 5.05 10.93 -13.98
N PHE A 125 5.39 9.81 -13.31
CA PHE A 125 5.63 9.78 -11.86
C PHE A 125 6.92 10.51 -11.47
N THR A 126 8.01 10.32 -12.23
CA THR A 126 9.27 11.03 -11.99
C THR A 126 9.15 12.51 -12.29
N ASP A 127 8.40 12.90 -13.31
CA ASP A 127 8.28 14.30 -13.73
C ASP A 127 7.43 15.13 -12.74
N ASN A 128 6.44 14.52 -12.07
CA ASN A 128 5.63 15.19 -11.04
C ASN A 128 6.28 15.22 -9.64
N PHE A 129 7.17 14.27 -9.32
CA PHE A 129 7.85 14.22 -8.02
C PHE A 129 9.21 14.95 -8.04
N LEU A 130 9.75 15.22 -9.22
CA LEU A 130 10.99 15.97 -9.43
C LEU A 130 10.69 17.34 -10.04
N SER A 131 9.92 18.18 -9.33
CA SER A 131 9.99 19.61 -9.58
C SER A 131 11.38 20.12 -9.14
N THR A 132 12.23 20.27 -10.16
CA THR A 132 13.22 21.35 -10.33
C THR A 132 14.37 21.54 -9.33
N SER A 133 14.56 20.70 -8.29
CA SER A 133 15.70 20.86 -7.35
C SER A 133 16.77 19.76 -7.40
N ASN A 134 16.51 18.59 -8.00
CA ASN A 134 17.43 17.44 -7.92
C ASN A 134 18.08 16.99 -9.24
N MET A 135 17.72 17.57 -10.39
CA MET A 135 18.36 17.22 -11.67
C MET A 135 19.82 17.69 -11.78
N ILE A 136 20.24 18.67 -10.97
CA ILE A 136 21.61 19.22 -11.00
C ILE A 136 22.58 18.42 -10.08
N LYS A 137 22.11 17.45 -9.28
CA LYS A 137 22.98 16.67 -8.36
C LYS A 137 23.34 15.25 -8.82
N ASN A 138 22.85 14.76 -9.95
CA ASN A 138 23.08 13.37 -10.38
C ASN A 138 24.40 13.13 -11.15
N LYS A 139 25.52 13.56 -10.56
CA LYS A 139 26.87 12.98 -10.82
C LYS A 139 27.26 12.06 -9.65
N ILE A 140 26.35 11.18 -9.23
CA ILE A 140 26.63 10.23 -8.15
C ILE A 140 27.19 8.95 -8.77
N ARG A 141 28.47 8.68 -8.47
CA ARG A 141 29.23 7.49 -8.87
C ARG A 141 28.48 6.22 -8.45
N ASP A 142 28.61 5.15 -9.24
CA ASP A 142 28.28 3.79 -8.78
C ASP A 142 29.00 3.54 -7.45
N PHE A 143 28.24 3.16 -6.43
CA PHE A 143 28.76 3.06 -5.07
C PHE A 143 29.73 1.88 -4.97
N ARG A 144 30.98 2.18 -4.59
CA ARG A 144 31.89 1.23 -3.97
C ARG A 144 32.05 1.70 -2.53
N VAL A 145 31.79 0.81 -1.57
CA VAL A 145 32.03 1.07 -0.14
C VAL A 145 33.54 1.30 0.02
N ASN A 146 33.97 2.55 0.23
CA ASN A 146 35.35 2.86 0.60
C ASN A 146 35.44 2.93 2.14
N GLY A 147 36.54 2.39 2.68
CA GLY A 147 36.64 1.82 4.04
C GLY A 147 36.52 2.72 5.28
N GLU A 148 35.90 3.89 5.22
CA GLU A 148 35.78 4.79 6.40
C GLU A 148 34.37 4.91 6.97
N GLU A 149 33.33 4.73 6.14
CA GLU A 149 31.93 4.88 6.58
C GLU A 149 31.30 3.52 6.90
N ASN A 150 30.61 3.42 8.05
CA ASN A 150 29.97 2.18 8.51
C ASN A 150 28.44 2.28 8.61
N VAL A 151 27.83 3.44 8.32
CA VAL A 151 26.37 3.61 8.39
C VAL A 151 25.86 4.08 7.04
N PHE A 152 24.93 3.31 6.47
CA PHE A 152 24.39 3.55 5.14
C PHE A 152 22.88 3.67 5.20
N PHE A 153 22.29 4.38 4.24
CA PHE A 153 20.85 4.43 4.11
C PHE A 153 20.37 4.45 2.65
N ILE A 154 19.19 3.89 2.45
CA ILE A 154 18.47 3.88 1.17
C ILE A 154 16.98 4.12 1.40
N ARG A 155 16.30 4.77 0.43
CA ARG A 155 14.87 5.13 0.50
C ARG A 155 14.42 5.70 1.86
N LYS A 156 14.95 6.88 2.23
CA LYS A 156 14.55 7.59 3.46
C LYS A 156 13.04 7.88 3.49
N ASN A 157 12.41 7.57 4.62
CA ASN A 157 11.11 8.12 5.02
C ASN A 157 11.30 9.18 6.11
N ASP A 158 10.21 9.78 6.59
CA ASP A 158 10.26 10.88 7.56
C ASP A 158 10.88 10.42 8.89
N LEU A 159 10.48 9.26 9.41
CA LEU A 159 11.04 8.70 10.64
C LEU A 159 12.55 8.46 10.55
N LEU A 160 13.04 7.88 9.46
CA LEU A 160 14.48 7.71 9.23
C LEU A 160 15.20 9.06 9.11
N SER A 161 14.57 10.03 8.47
CA SER A 161 15.14 11.38 8.32
C SER A 161 15.29 12.09 9.66
N GLU A 162 14.31 11.92 10.56
CA GLU A 162 14.34 12.47 11.93
C GLU A 162 15.43 11.86 12.80
N LEU A 163 15.53 10.53 12.79
CA LEU A 163 16.45 9.81 13.66
C LEU A 163 17.91 10.02 13.27
N MET A 164 18.19 10.21 11.98
CA MET A 164 19.57 10.21 11.50
C MET A 164 20.25 11.57 11.38
N LYS A 165 19.55 12.72 11.48
CA LYS A 165 20.14 14.08 11.40
C LYS A 165 21.33 14.24 10.41
N ASN A 166 21.29 13.58 9.25
CA ASN A 166 22.35 13.50 8.22
C ASN A 166 23.63 12.70 8.53
N GLN A 167 23.66 11.87 9.56
CA GLN A 167 24.74 10.90 9.77
C GLN A 167 24.60 9.71 8.81
N GLY A 168 25.73 9.23 8.29
CA GLY A 168 25.82 8.11 7.37
C GLY A 168 25.69 8.47 5.88
N THR A 169 25.79 7.44 5.05
CA THR A 169 25.99 7.56 3.61
C THR A 169 24.74 7.15 2.85
N TYR A 170 24.21 8.06 2.02
CA TYR A 170 23.17 7.69 1.07
C TYR A 170 23.78 6.92 -0.09
N PHE A 171 23.16 5.82 -0.47
CA PHE A 171 23.51 5.15 -1.73
C PHE A 171 22.28 4.79 -2.55
N ARG A 172 22.52 4.50 -3.83
CA ARG A 172 21.52 4.01 -4.78
C ARG A 172 22.08 2.83 -5.55
N ILE A 173 21.25 1.82 -5.75
CA ILE A 173 21.53 0.74 -6.71
C ILE A 173 20.99 1.18 -8.07
N GLN A 174 21.88 1.33 -9.06
CA GLN A 174 21.46 1.73 -10.39
C GLN A 174 20.80 0.55 -11.13
N LYS A 175 19.57 0.77 -11.63
CA LYS A 175 18.82 -0.24 -12.37
C LYS A 175 19.58 -0.74 -13.61
N LYS A 176 20.25 0.16 -14.34
CA LYS A 176 21.03 -0.18 -15.53
C LYS A 176 22.17 -1.16 -15.22
N THR A 177 22.82 -1.01 -14.07
CA THR A 177 23.91 -1.89 -13.65
C THR A 177 23.40 -3.30 -13.34
N LEU A 178 22.25 -3.42 -12.68
CA LEU A 178 21.57 -4.72 -12.49
C LEU A 178 21.16 -5.34 -13.84
N GLU A 179 20.58 -4.55 -14.75
CA GLU A 179 20.19 -5.02 -16.09
C GLU A 179 21.38 -5.57 -16.88
N ASN A 180 22.51 -4.88 -16.86
CA ASN A 180 23.75 -5.33 -17.50
C ASN A 180 24.30 -6.62 -16.88
N TYR A 181 24.10 -6.84 -15.58
CA TYR A 181 24.57 -8.06 -14.90
C TYR A 181 23.71 -9.28 -15.23
N ARG A 182 22.39 -9.09 -15.34
CA ARG A 182 21.42 -10.17 -15.57
C ARG A 182 21.63 -10.93 -16.89
N SER A 183 22.24 -10.30 -17.90
CA SER A 183 22.41 -10.89 -19.24
C SER A 183 23.34 -12.11 -19.30
N ASN A 184 24.10 -12.40 -18.24
CA ASN A 184 25.20 -13.38 -18.28
C ASN A 184 25.06 -14.57 -17.31
N ASN A 185 23.92 -14.74 -16.62
CA ASN A 185 23.80 -15.76 -15.57
C ASN A 185 23.15 -17.07 -16.03
N LYS A 186 23.83 -18.20 -15.78
CA LYS A 186 23.22 -19.53 -15.85
C LYS A 186 22.24 -19.69 -14.68
N VAL A 187 20.98 -19.97 -15.02
CA VAL A 187 19.90 -20.13 -14.04
C VAL A 187 19.86 -21.58 -13.55
N ASP A 188 19.76 -21.74 -12.23
CA ASP A 188 19.57 -23.02 -11.57
C ASP A 188 18.23 -23.69 -11.97
N LYS A 189 18.20 -25.02 -12.12
CA LYS A 189 16.98 -25.77 -12.41
C LYS A 189 15.94 -25.61 -11.28
N ASP A 190 16.39 -25.47 -10.04
CA ASP A 190 15.50 -25.31 -8.88
C ASP A 190 14.66 -24.02 -8.95
N ILE A 191 15.21 -22.95 -9.53
CA ILE A 191 14.49 -21.69 -9.75
C ILE A 191 13.32 -21.88 -10.72
N LYS A 192 13.53 -22.68 -11.78
CA LYS A 192 12.47 -22.98 -12.76
C LYS A 192 11.39 -23.86 -12.17
N ASN A 193 11.78 -24.86 -11.36
CA ASN A 193 10.83 -25.72 -10.64
C ASN A 193 9.97 -24.88 -9.67
N LEU A 194 10.58 -23.94 -8.97
CA LEU A 194 9.87 -23.01 -8.08
C LEU A 194 8.82 -22.18 -8.84
N GLY A 195 9.20 -21.62 -9.98
CA GLY A 195 8.27 -20.85 -10.80
C GLY A 195 7.11 -21.68 -11.35
N TYR A 196 7.36 -22.93 -11.74
CA TYR A 196 6.30 -23.87 -12.13
C TYR A 196 5.31 -24.13 -10.98
N LEU A 197 5.80 -24.45 -9.78
CA LEU A 197 4.97 -24.72 -8.61
C LEU A 197 4.07 -23.54 -8.24
N ILE A 198 4.64 -22.32 -8.24
CA ILE A 198 3.88 -21.09 -7.97
C ILE A 198 2.79 -20.89 -9.02
N THR A 199 3.13 -21.08 -10.30
CA THR A 199 2.18 -20.91 -11.41
C THR A 199 1.03 -21.92 -11.33
N GLU A 200 1.35 -23.19 -11.15
CA GLU A 200 0.37 -24.27 -10.96
C GLU A 200 -0.57 -23.96 -9.80
N LYS A 201 -0.02 -23.54 -8.64
CA LYS A 201 -0.85 -23.22 -7.49
C LYS A 201 -1.82 -22.07 -7.77
N PHE A 202 -1.32 -20.98 -8.36
CA PHE A 202 -2.16 -19.83 -8.73
C PHE A 202 -3.30 -20.25 -9.67
N ILE A 203 -2.97 -21.00 -10.73
CA ILE A 203 -3.95 -21.48 -11.72
C ILE A 203 -4.99 -22.41 -11.08
N ASN A 204 -4.55 -23.33 -10.21
CA ASN A 204 -5.46 -24.25 -9.55
C ASN A 204 -6.45 -23.53 -8.63
N ILE A 205 -6.01 -22.44 -7.96
CA ILE A 205 -6.92 -21.59 -7.18
C ILE A 205 -7.93 -20.89 -8.09
N CYS A 206 -7.48 -20.28 -9.20
CA CYS A 206 -8.41 -19.66 -10.16
C CYS A 206 -9.44 -20.66 -10.68
N LYS A 207 -9.01 -21.85 -11.10
CA LYS A 207 -9.89 -22.92 -11.59
C LYS A 207 -10.87 -23.41 -10.51
N SER A 208 -10.43 -23.52 -9.26
CA SER A 208 -11.30 -23.92 -8.13
C SER A 208 -12.43 -22.92 -7.85
N ARG A 209 -12.33 -21.70 -8.39
CA ARG A 209 -13.35 -20.66 -8.36
C ARG A 209 -14.02 -20.42 -9.71
N GLU A 210 -13.93 -21.40 -10.61
CA GLU A 210 -14.53 -21.38 -11.95
C GLU A 210 -14.08 -20.19 -12.81
N ILE A 211 -12.87 -19.65 -12.56
CA ILE A 211 -12.27 -18.62 -13.40
C ILE A 211 -11.54 -19.31 -14.55
N HIS A 212 -11.92 -18.97 -15.78
CA HIS A 212 -11.30 -19.58 -16.96
C HIS A 212 -9.84 -19.13 -17.14
N ILE A 213 -8.93 -20.10 -17.30
CA ILE A 213 -7.52 -19.87 -17.62
C ILE A 213 -7.20 -20.54 -18.96
N SER A 214 -6.87 -19.73 -19.98
CA SER A 214 -6.46 -20.24 -21.28
C SER A 214 -5.04 -20.82 -21.26
N LYS A 215 -4.70 -21.60 -22.28
CA LYS A 215 -3.34 -22.13 -22.47
C LYS A 215 -2.32 -21.00 -22.64
N ASN A 216 -2.66 -19.95 -23.39
CA ASN A 216 -1.77 -18.83 -23.64
C ASN A 216 -1.50 -18.00 -22.38
N LEU A 217 -2.53 -17.76 -21.56
CA LEU A 217 -2.37 -17.12 -20.26
C LEU A 217 -1.47 -17.93 -19.32
N ASN A 218 -1.67 -19.25 -19.26
CA ASN A 218 -0.81 -20.13 -18.45
C ASN A 218 0.66 -20.01 -18.85
N LEU A 219 0.96 -20.09 -20.16
CA LEU A 219 2.31 -19.94 -20.68
C LEU A 219 2.90 -18.57 -20.36
N PHE A 220 2.10 -17.51 -20.51
CA PHE A 220 2.49 -16.14 -20.17
C PHE A 220 2.83 -16.00 -18.68
N LEU A 221 1.95 -16.46 -17.79
CA LEU A 221 2.17 -16.43 -16.34
C LEU A 221 3.41 -17.23 -15.94
N SER A 222 3.55 -18.44 -16.46
CA SER A 222 4.72 -19.29 -16.25
C SER A 222 6.01 -18.56 -16.63
N LYS A 223 6.03 -17.92 -17.80
CA LYS A 223 7.19 -17.16 -18.28
C LYS A 223 7.48 -15.96 -17.37
N LYS A 224 6.46 -15.19 -16.98
CA LYS A 224 6.61 -14.00 -16.14
C LYS A 224 7.11 -14.31 -14.74
N ILE A 225 6.48 -15.28 -14.07
CA ILE A 225 6.89 -15.73 -12.74
C ILE A 225 8.34 -16.24 -12.78
N ASN A 226 8.68 -17.08 -13.77
CA ASN A 226 10.06 -17.54 -13.94
C ASN A 226 11.03 -16.39 -14.17
N ASN A 227 10.69 -15.42 -15.03
CA ASN A 227 11.54 -14.26 -15.29
C ASN A 227 11.77 -13.42 -14.02
N MET A 228 10.76 -13.25 -13.16
CA MET A 228 10.91 -12.55 -11.88
C MET A 228 11.86 -13.30 -10.94
N LEU A 229 11.73 -14.62 -10.84
CA LEU A 229 12.63 -15.45 -10.01
C LEU A 229 14.05 -15.51 -10.57
N ILE A 230 14.21 -15.56 -11.89
CA ILE A 230 15.52 -15.52 -12.58
C ILE A 230 16.20 -14.17 -12.34
N THR A 231 15.42 -13.09 -12.38
CA THR A 231 15.89 -11.74 -12.08
C THR A 231 16.37 -11.67 -10.63
N ALA A 232 15.58 -12.17 -9.68
CA ALA A 232 15.95 -12.24 -8.28
C ALA A 232 17.17 -13.13 -8.02
N TYR A 233 17.27 -14.27 -8.70
CA TYR A 233 18.45 -15.14 -8.67
C TYR A 233 19.71 -14.41 -9.16
N SER A 234 19.59 -13.66 -10.27
CA SER A 234 20.69 -12.86 -10.78
C SER A 234 21.09 -11.78 -9.78
N ASP A 235 20.13 -11.00 -9.29
CA ASP A 235 20.40 -9.92 -8.35
C ASP A 235 20.95 -10.44 -7.01
N PHE A 236 20.53 -11.62 -6.54
CA PHE A 236 21.11 -12.29 -5.38
C PHE A 236 22.62 -12.52 -5.55
N ASN A 237 23.06 -12.92 -6.75
CA ASN A 237 24.48 -13.16 -7.04
C ASN A 237 25.26 -11.87 -7.37
N TYR A 238 24.57 -10.73 -7.47
CA TYR A 238 25.20 -9.47 -7.82
C TYR A 238 26.01 -8.90 -6.65
N GLN A 239 27.33 -9.11 -6.67
CA GLN A 239 28.23 -8.69 -5.59
C GLN A 239 29.08 -7.45 -5.93
N GLN A 240 29.18 -7.05 -7.20
CA GLN A 240 30.19 -6.07 -7.66
C GLN A 240 30.06 -4.64 -7.09
N THR A 241 28.96 -4.29 -6.43
CA THR A 241 28.75 -2.93 -5.89
C THR A 241 28.26 -2.87 -4.44
N LEU A 242 27.99 -4.01 -3.79
CA LEU A 242 27.37 -4.05 -2.47
C LEU A 242 28.03 -5.12 -1.60
N THR A 243 29.32 -4.93 -1.34
CA THR A 243 30.03 -5.67 -0.30
C THR A 243 30.26 -4.73 0.87
N PRO A 244 29.31 -4.62 1.82
CA PRO A 244 29.51 -3.82 3.02
C PRO A 244 30.66 -4.38 3.85
N ASN A 245 31.42 -3.51 4.49
CA ASN A 245 32.45 -3.92 5.45
C ASN A 245 31.80 -4.64 6.65
N ALA A 246 32.59 -5.42 7.38
CA ALA A 246 32.17 -5.95 8.67
C ALA A 246 31.73 -4.81 9.61
N ASN A 247 30.64 -5.01 10.34
CA ASN A 247 30.01 -4.04 11.25
C ASN A 247 29.33 -2.84 10.57
N SER A 248 29.07 -2.90 9.27
CA SER A 248 28.24 -1.90 8.61
C SER A 248 26.79 -1.97 9.13
N ILE A 249 26.08 -0.85 9.06
CA ILE A 249 24.67 -0.72 9.43
C ILE A 249 23.92 -0.17 8.23
N LEU A 250 22.87 -0.87 7.79
CA LEU A 250 21.92 -0.34 6.81
C LEU A 250 20.68 0.17 7.52
N LEU A 251 20.26 1.38 7.15
CA LEU A 251 19.02 1.99 7.57
C LEU A 251 18.07 2.16 6.38
N THR A 252 16.83 1.74 6.53
CA THR A 252 15.84 1.83 5.45
C THR A 252 14.53 2.43 5.94
N GLY A 253 13.81 3.13 5.06
CA GLY A 253 12.38 3.34 5.22
C GLY A 253 11.63 2.02 5.08
N SER A 254 10.47 2.00 4.43
CA SER A 254 9.69 0.76 4.23
C SER A 254 10.43 -0.30 3.39
N GLY A 255 10.13 -1.56 3.67
CA GLY A 255 10.57 -2.69 2.85
C GLY A 255 9.77 -2.90 1.55
N GLY A 256 8.81 -2.03 1.20
CA GLY A 256 7.97 -2.18 0.00
C GLY A 256 8.70 -2.14 -1.35
N ASP A 257 9.83 -1.43 -1.45
CA ASP A 257 10.61 -1.31 -2.69
C ASP A 257 11.59 -2.48 -2.87
N TYR A 258 11.62 -3.09 -4.07
CA TYR A 258 12.49 -4.23 -4.37
C TYR A 258 13.98 -3.90 -4.14
N ILE A 259 14.41 -2.71 -4.55
CA ILE A 259 15.80 -2.26 -4.39
C ILE A 259 16.18 -2.12 -2.91
N THR A 260 15.22 -1.75 -2.06
CA THR A 260 15.43 -1.69 -0.60
C THR A 260 15.61 -3.08 0.00
N ARG A 261 14.81 -4.06 -0.45
CA ARG A 261 14.98 -5.47 -0.05
C ARG A 261 16.30 -6.04 -0.55
N LEU A 262 16.72 -5.74 -1.77
CA LEU A 262 18.01 -6.19 -2.32
C LEU A 262 19.19 -5.64 -1.51
N ALA A 263 19.19 -4.34 -1.19
CA ALA A 263 20.18 -3.75 -0.29
C ALA A 263 20.18 -4.43 1.10
N SER A 264 18.98 -4.65 1.65
CA SER A 264 18.80 -5.32 2.95
C SER A 264 19.38 -6.74 2.93
N LEU A 265 19.12 -7.51 1.88
CA LEU A 265 19.65 -8.86 1.68
C LEU A 265 21.18 -8.87 1.71
N HIS A 266 21.84 -7.99 0.94
CA HIS A 266 23.31 -7.98 0.89
C HIS A 266 23.95 -7.61 2.24
N PHE A 267 23.39 -6.65 2.97
CA PHE A 267 23.86 -6.37 4.33
C PHE A 267 23.60 -7.54 5.26
N PHE A 268 22.39 -8.09 5.25
CA PHE A 268 21.99 -9.21 6.07
C PHE A 268 22.88 -10.45 5.88
N MET A 269 23.17 -10.84 4.63
CA MET A 269 24.04 -11.97 4.30
C MET A 269 25.51 -11.78 4.74
N ASN A 270 25.96 -10.53 4.89
CA ASN A 270 27.29 -10.22 5.42
C ASN A 270 27.30 -10.10 6.97
N GLY A 271 26.22 -10.53 7.64
CA GLY A 271 26.09 -10.47 9.10
C GLY A 271 25.91 -9.05 9.64
N ASN A 272 25.61 -8.08 8.78
CA ASN A 272 25.47 -6.67 9.16
C ASN A 272 24.08 -6.36 9.71
N LYS A 273 24.02 -5.27 10.48
CA LYS A 273 22.78 -4.78 11.05
C LYS A 273 21.91 -4.13 9.98
N VAL A 274 20.64 -4.49 9.91
CA VAL A 274 19.66 -3.87 9.01
C VAL A 274 18.47 -3.39 9.83
N ILE A 275 18.34 -2.07 9.93
CA ILE A 275 17.33 -1.37 10.71
C ILE A 275 16.29 -0.78 9.76
N ARG A 276 15.04 -1.18 9.93
CA ARG A 276 13.93 -0.72 9.10
C ARG A 276 12.95 0.14 9.89
N MET A 277 12.60 1.29 9.34
CA MET A 277 11.62 2.21 9.92
C MET A 277 10.22 1.96 9.32
N THR A 278 9.19 2.03 10.16
CA THR A 278 7.79 1.88 9.73
C THR A 278 7.39 2.93 8.68
N HIS A 279 6.55 2.56 7.72
CA HIS A 279 6.07 3.46 6.67
C HIS A 279 5.00 4.45 7.16
N GLY A 280 3.90 3.93 7.71
CA GLY A 280 2.67 4.70 7.93
C GLY A 280 2.09 4.58 9.34
N GLY A 281 2.64 3.73 10.21
CA GLY A 281 2.17 3.55 11.59
C GLY A 281 0.78 2.92 11.75
N ASP A 282 0.03 2.76 10.66
CA ASP A 282 -1.35 2.29 10.63
C ASP A 282 -1.47 0.77 10.82
N SER A 283 -0.46 0.01 10.38
CA SER A 283 -0.56 -1.45 10.34
C SER A 283 -0.82 -2.10 11.70
N VAL A 284 -0.47 -1.46 12.82
CA VAL A 284 -0.75 -1.97 14.17
C VAL A 284 -2.25 -2.01 14.49
N PHE A 285 -3.05 -1.18 13.80
CA PHE A 285 -4.50 -1.12 13.96
C PHE A 285 -5.26 -2.19 13.17
N PHE A 286 -4.59 -2.89 12.25
CA PHE A 286 -5.21 -3.85 11.34
C PHE A 286 -4.60 -5.24 11.44
N ASN A 287 -5.37 -6.23 10.99
CA ASN A 287 -4.92 -7.59 10.76
C ASN A 287 -4.46 -7.77 9.30
N ASP A 288 -3.63 -6.85 8.81
CA ASP A 288 -3.17 -6.88 7.42
C ASP A 288 -2.24 -8.07 7.18
N PRO A 289 -2.58 -8.99 6.25
CA PRO A 289 -1.76 -10.16 6.00
C PRO A 289 -0.44 -9.79 5.31
N SER A 290 -0.42 -8.69 4.53
CA SER A 290 0.71 -8.21 3.72
C SER A 290 1.83 -7.53 4.50
N TRP A 291 1.56 -6.98 5.69
CA TRP A 291 2.53 -6.17 6.43
C TRP A 291 3.86 -6.89 6.66
N ALA A 292 3.81 -8.17 7.05
CA ALA A 292 5.02 -8.92 7.37
C ALA A 292 5.88 -9.20 6.13
N THR A 293 5.26 -9.52 4.99
CA THR A 293 5.94 -9.71 3.71
C THR A 293 6.52 -8.41 3.16
N ILE A 294 5.92 -7.26 3.50
CA ILE A 294 6.44 -5.94 3.13
C ILE A 294 7.62 -5.56 4.03
N GLU A 295 7.45 -5.64 5.35
CA GLU A 295 8.33 -4.98 6.31
C GLU A 295 9.39 -5.89 6.93
N LEU A 296 9.27 -7.21 6.93
CA LEU A 296 10.23 -8.09 7.60
C LEU A 296 11.34 -8.73 6.75
N PRO A 297 11.33 -8.72 5.40
CA PRO A 297 12.43 -9.31 4.64
C PRO A 297 13.80 -8.67 4.93
N PHE A 298 14.74 -9.52 5.34
CA PHE A 298 16.17 -9.24 5.55
C PHE A 298 16.48 -8.12 6.55
N ILE A 299 15.78 -8.06 7.67
CA ILE A 299 16.03 -7.08 8.73
C ILE A 299 16.55 -7.74 10.01
N THR A 300 17.24 -6.96 10.84
CA THR A 300 17.59 -7.33 12.22
C THR A 300 16.77 -6.53 13.24
N GLU A 301 16.38 -5.31 12.89
CA GLU A 301 15.60 -4.42 13.77
C GLU A 301 14.49 -3.69 13.03
N TYR A 302 13.36 -3.50 13.71
CA TYR A 302 12.20 -2.77 13.22
C TYR A 302 11.84 -1.62 14.16
N ILE A 303 12.01 -0.38 13.69
CA ILE A 303 11.65 0.83 14.43
C ILE A 303 10.24 1.25 14.03
N SER A 304 9.34 1.19 15.01
CA SER A 304 7.98 1.73 14.93
C SER A 304 7.89 3.06 15.67
N TYR A 305 6.72 3.69 15.64
CA TYR A 305 6.48 4.96 16.32
C TYR A 305 6.43 4.81 17.85
N GLY A 306 5.25 4.55 18.44
CA GLY A 306 5.06 4.46 19.89
C GLY A 306 5.37 3.10 20.53
N ILE A 307 5.35 3.06 21.86
CA ILE A 307 5.66 1.87 22.68
C ILE A 307 4.65 0.76 22.46
N GLU A 308 3.36 1.07 22.43
CA GLU A 308 2.31 0.05 22.20
C GLU A 308 2.36 -0.47 20.76
N SER A 309 2.68 0.39 19.78
CA SER A 309 2.97 -0.03 18.40
C SER A 309 4.11 -1.04 18.36
N SER A 310 5.21 -0.80 19.08
CA SER A 310 6.35 -1.72 19.14
C SER A 310 6.00 -3.06 19.81
N LYS A 311 5.21 -3.06 20.88
CA LYS A 311 4.72 -4.28 21.54
C LYS A 311 3.85 -5.13 20.61
N ILE A 312 2.95 -4.49 19.86
CA ILE A 312 2.11 -5.17 18.87
C ILE A 312 2.96 -5.74 17.74
N ASN A 313 3.90 -4.95 17.20
CA ASN A 313 4.81 -5.39 16.15
C ASN A 313 5.70 -6.54 16.60
N THR A 314 6.18 -6.54 17.85
CA THR A 314 6.93 -7.66 18.43
C THR A 314 6.13 -8.97 18.36
N LYS A 315 4.83 -8.93 18.70
CA LYS A 315 3.95 -10.11 18.59
C LYS A 315 3.77 -10.54 17.12
N LYS A 316 3.58 -9.59 16.20
CA LYS A 316 3.46 -9.88 14.76
C LYS A 316 4.75 -10.50 14.20
N ILE A 317 5.91 -9.97 14.58
CA ILE A 317 7.24 -10.49 14.23
C ILE A 317 7.42 -11.92 14.73
N ASN A 318 7.15 -12.18 16.02
CA ASN A 318 7.30 -13.51 16.59
C ASN A 318 6.38 -14.53 15.90
N ASN A 319 5.14 -14.14 15.58
CA ASN A 319 4.21 -14.99 14.83
C ASN A 319 4.73 -15.26 13.41
N HIS A 320 5.28 -14.26 12.73
CA HIS A 320 5.87 -14.40 11.40
C HIS A 320 7.05 -15.39 11.41
N LEU A 321 8.01 -15.19 12.33
CA LEU A 321 9.18 -16.05 12.48
C LEU A 321 8.78 -17.50 12.76
N LYS A 322 7.82 -17.71 13.68
CA LYS A 322 7.27 -19.04 13.98
C LYS A 322 6.61 -19.68 12.76
N LYS A 323 5.74 -18.94 12.06
CA LYS A 323 4.96 -19.46 10.92
C LYS A 323 5.87 -19.84 9.75
N ARG A 324 6.91 -19.05 9.46
CA ARG A 324 7.87 -19.33 8.37
C ARG A 324 9.05 -20.22 8.77
N LYS A 325 9.09 -20.71 10.02
CA LYS A 325 10.24 -21.45 10.59
C LYS A 325 11.57 -20.67 10.41
N ASN A 326 11.49 -19.35 10.52
CA ASN A 326 12.64 -18.47 10.38
C ASN A 326 13.29 -18.28 11.77
N HIS A 327 14.59 -18.58 11.85
CA HIS A 327 15.36 -18.53 13.10
C HIS A 327 16.05 -17.18 13.35
N ASN A 328 15.84 -16.20 12.47
CA ASN A 328 16.37 -14.86 12.63
C ASN A 328 15.80 -14.20 13.88
N LYS A 329 16.64 -13.41 14.57
CA LYS A 329 16.22 -12.57 15.69
C LYS A 329 15.92 -11.19 15.16
N ILE A 330 14.64 -10.83 15.11
CA ILE A 330 14.18 -9.48 14.78
C ILE A 330 13.68 -8.81 16.05
N GLN A 331 14.25 -7.66 16.39
CA GLN A 331 13.80 -6.86 17.53
C GLN A 331 12.96 -5.68 17.05
N SER A 332 11.92 -5.32 17.81
CA SER A 332 11.15 -4.10 17.55
C SER A 332 11.40 -3.06 18.61
N PHE A 333 11.51 -1.80 18.18
CA PHE A 333 11.71 -0.65 19.04
C PHE A 333 10.68 0.44 18.77
N ALA A 334 10.46 1.30 19.77
CA ALA A 334 9.72 2.54 19.63
C ALA A 334 10.70 3.69 19.42
N GLY A 335 10.59 4.38 18.28
CA GLY A 335 11.42 5.54 17.94
C GLY A 335 10.79 6.87 18.33
N GLY A 336 9.47 6.91 18.54
CA GLY A 336 8.68 8.14 18.56
C GLY A 336 8.67 8.84 17.19
N SER A 337 7.95 9.96 17.09
CA SER A 337 8.01 10.82 15.90
C SER A 337 7.93 12.28 16.26
N LYS A 338 9.03 12.99 16.02
CA LYS A 338 9.16 14.44 16.26
C LYS A 338 8.31 15.24 15.29
N PHE A 339 8.07 14.73 14.08
CA PHE A 339 7.13 15.33 13.15
C PHE A 339 5.73 15.41 13.74
N HIS A 340 5.21 14.30 14.29
CA HIS A 340 3.89 14.28 14.92
C HIS A 340 3.84 15.10 16.22
N GLU A 341 4.93 15.10 17.01
CA GLU A 341 5.05 15.99 18.19
C GLU A 341 4.95 17.47 17.80
N LYS A 342 5.60 17.89 16.71
CA LYS A 342 5.51 19.28 16.21
C LYS A 342 4.10 19.66 15.78
N ILE A 343 3.38 18.76 15.11
CA ILE A 343 1.97 18.99 14.75
C ILE A 343 1.17 19.27 16.02
N LEU A 344 1.31 18.43 17.04
CA LEU A 344 0.58 18.55 18.29
C LEU A 344 0.95 19.82 19.09
N ASP A 345 2.23 20.24 19.04
CA ASP A 345 2.71 21.44 19.73
C ASP A 345 2.26 22.75 19.04
N GLN A 346 1.91 22.71 17.76
CA GLN A 346 1.51 23.88 16.96
C GLN A 346 0.00 24.13 16.92
N ILE A 347 -0.81 23.16 17.35
CA ILE A 347 -2.25 23.22 17.13
C ILE A 347 -2.98 23.79 18.33
N ASP A 348 -3.85 24.75 18.01
CA ASP A 348 -4.85 25.27 18.93
C ASP A 348 -6.16 24.50 18.74
N TYR A 349 -6.64 23.86 19.81
CA TYR A 349 -7.89 23.11 19.78
C TYR A 349 -9.01 23.96 20.35
N GLU A 350 -9.99 24.27 19.52
CA GLU A 350 -11.21 24.98 19.91
C GLU A 350 -12.33 23.96 20.20
N PRO A 351 -12.63 23.65 21.47
CA PRO A 351 -13.76 22.79 21.80
C PRO A 351 -15.07 23.43 21.34
N ASN A 352 -15.99 22.60 20.86
CA ASN A 352 -17.34 23.02 20.44
C ASN A 352 -17.38 24.03 19.27
N LYS A 353 -16.31 24.13 18.48
CA LYS A 353 -16.33 24.89 17.21
C LYS A 353 -17.45 24.36 16.31
N GLU A 354 -18.26 25.28 15.77
CA GLU A 354 -19.29 24.95 14.78
C GLU A 354 -18.64 24.31 13.54
N ILE A 355 -19.10 23.12 13.15
CA ILE A 355 -18.53 22.40 12.02
C ILE A 355 -19.12 22.92 10.71
N LYS A 356 -18.29 23.56 9.88
CA LYS A 356 -18.66 24.02 8.53
C LYS A 356 -17.89 23.29 7.45
N ASN A 357 -16.59 23.11 7.67
CA ASN A 357 -15.66 22.56 6.69
C ASN A 357 -15.39 21.08 6.95
N VAL A 358 -15.98 20.22 6.12
CA VAL A 358 -15.81 18.76 6.19
C VAL A 358 -14.80 18.32 5.14
N THR A 359 -13.65 17.80 5.56
CA THR A 359 -12.60 17.34 4.62
C THR A 359 -12.60 15.82 4.52
N ILE A 360 -12.90 15.30 3.33
CA ILE A 360 -12.82 13.88 3.00
C ILE A 360 -11.41 13.60 2.49
N ILE A 361 -10.68 12.70 3.16
CA ILE A 361 -9.35 12.29 2.72
C ILE A 361 -9.46 11.04 1.84
N ASN A 362 -9.27 11.23 0.54
CA ASN A 362 -9.37 10.13 -0.42
C ASN A 362 -8.09 9.26 -0.41
N ALA A 363 -8.26 7.96 -0.58
CA ALA A 363 -7.20 7.04 -0.95
C ALA A 363 -6.67 7.32 -2.37
N SER A 364 -5.48 6.80 -2.67
CA SER A 364 -5.00 6.77 -4.06
C SER A 364 -5.84 5.84 -4.92
N PHE A 365 -6.08 6.24 -6.16
CA PHE A 365 -6.61 5.38 -7.21
C PHE A 365 -5.44 4.56 -7.78
N GLY A 366 -5.52 3.24 -7.59
CA GLY A 366 -4.49 2.28 -7.99
C GLY A 366 -4.53 1.92 -9.46
N ASP A 367 -5.68 2.14 -10.11
CA ASP A 367 -5.97 1.79 -11.49
C ASP A 367 -5.80 0.28 -11.70
N LYS A 368 -4.85 -0.15 -12.55
CA LYS A 368 -4.50 -1.58 -12.67
C LYS A 368 -3.84 -2.18 -11.42
N ASN A 369 -3.35 -1.36 -10.49
CA ASN A 369 -2.64 -1.80 -9.30
C ASN A 369 -3.63 -1.94 -8.14
N ARG A 370 -4.30 -3.09 -8.07
CA ARG A 370 -5.26 -3.39 -7.02
C ARG A 370 -4.54 -4.02 -5.83
N ALA A 371 -4.60 -3.34 -4.69
CA ALA A 371 -4.04 -3.86 -3.43
C ALA A 371 -5.00 -4.90 -2.82
N ILE A 372 -4.90 -6.15 -3.26
CA ILE A 372 -5.59 -7.32 -2.70
C ILE A 372 -4.59 -8.31 -2.07
N PRO A 373 -5.00 -9.08 -1.05
CA PRO A 373 -6.34 -9.10 -0.45
C PRO A 373 -6.49 -8.06 0.66
N ASN A 374 -7.73 -7.59 0.88
CA ASN A 374 -8.16 -6.90 2.10
C ASN A 374 -7.49 -5.55 2.39
N ILE A 375 -7.01 -4.82 1.38
CA ILE A 375 -6.45 -3.46 1.57
C ILE A 375 -7.31 -2.39 0.89
N LYS A 376 -7.64 -2.57 -0.39
CA LYS A 376 -8.52 -1.64 -1.14
C LYS A 376 -9.60 -2.36 -1.93
N ILE A 377 -10.77 -1.73 -2.01
CA ILE A 377 -11.84 -2.11 -2.92
C ILE A 377 -11.52 -1.70 -4.36
N HIS A 378 -12.35 -2.14 -5.31
CA HIS A 378 -12.21 -1.81 -6.72
C HIS A 378 -12.36 -0.30 -6.97
N ASP A 379 -11.47 0.32 -7.74
CA ASP A 379 -11.40 1.78 -7.92
C ASP A 379 -12.70 2.40 -8.46
N VAL A 380 -13.43 1.71 -9.33
CA VAL A 380 -14.76 2.18 -9.82
C VAL A 380 -15.79 2.25 -8.67
N ILE A 381 -15.76 1.28 -7.76
CA ILE A 381 -16.66 1.27 -6.59
C ILE A 381 -16.19 2.25 -5.53
N TYR A 382 -14.88 2.40 -5.36
CA TYR A 382 -14.33 3.45 -4.53
C TYR A 382 -14.72 4.84 -5.05
N TYR A 383 -14.65 5.06 -6.36
CA TYR A 383 -15.08 6.31 -6.98
C TYR A 383 -16.58 6.58 -6.73
N GLU A 384 -17.44 5.60 -6.98
CA GLU A 384 -18.89 5.69 -6.68
C GLU A 384 -19.14 6.08 -5.22
N TRP A 385 -18.47 5.38 -4.30
CA TRP A 385 -18.61 5.61 -2.87
C TRP A 385 -18.23 7.05 -2.48
N GLN A 386 -17.08 7.53 -2.94
CA GLN A 386 -16.63 8.90 -2.68
C GLN A 386 -17.55 9.95 -3.32
N LEU A 387 -18.08 9.68 -4.51
CA LEU A 387 -19.03 10.53 -5.21
C LEU A 387 -20.31 10.71 -4.37
N ARG A 388 -20.87 9.60 -3.89
CA ARG A 388 -22.12 9.59 -3.10
C ARG A 388 -21.94 10.22 -1.73
N LEU A 389 -20.87 9.88 -1.01
CA LEU A 389 -20.54 10.49 0.28
C LEU A 389 -20.41 12.01 0.16
N SER A 390 -19.62 12.48 -0.82
CA SER A 390 -19.41 13.91 -1.07
C SER A 390 -20.72 14.64 -1.38
N LYS A 391 -21.56 14.05 -2.24
CA LYS A 391 -22.85 14.64 -2.63
C LYS A 391 -23.81 14.78 -1.46
N ILE A 392 -23.86 13.77 -0.58
CA ILE A 392 -24.73 13.79 0.60
C ILE A 392 -24.29 14.86 1.60
N LEU A 393 -22.99 14.96 1.87
CA LEU A 393 -22.43 15.98 2.76
C LEU A 393 -22.68 17.40 2.23
N THR A 394 -22.40 17.67 0.95
CA THR A 394 -22.65 18.98 0.34
C THR A 394 -24.14 19.34 0.36
N LYS A 395 -25.03 18.37 0.06
CA LYS A 395 -26.48 18.59 0.10
C LYS A 395 -26.99 18.90 1.52
N HIS A 396 -26.31 18.40 2.55
CA HIS A 396 -26.62 18.68 3.95
C HIS A 396 -26.11 20.06 4.43
N GLY A 397 -25.49 20.85 3.55
CA GLY A 397 -25.10 22.23 3.82
C GLY A 397 -23.65 22.42 4.28
N TYR A 398 -22.84 21.35 4.35
CA TYR A 398 -21.43 21.46 4.69
C TYR A 398 -20.61 22.01 3.52
N ASN A 399 -19.55 22.76 3.85
CA ASN A 399 -18.48 23.07 2.91
C ASN A 399 -17.59 21.82 2.76
N THR A 400 -18.00 20.93 1.85
CA THR A 400 -17.31 19.65 1.60
C THR A 400 -16.03 19.89 0.80
N ILE A 401 -14.91 19.34 1.28
CA ILE A 401 -13.60 19.42 0.65
C ILE A 401 -13.12 17.99 0.34
N ALA A 402 -12.85 17.68 -0.92
CA ALA A 402 -12.21 16.43 -1.30
C ALA A 402 -10.69 16.62 -1.40
N LYS A 403 -9.94 15.99 -0.49
CA LYS A 403 -8.48 16.02 -0.51
C LYS A 403 -7.96 14.78 -1.22
N ARG A 404 -7.40 14.96 -2.41
CA ARG A 404 -6.86 13.88 -3.23
C ARG A 404 -5.52 13.38 -2.68
N HIS A 405 -5.29 12.07 -2.79
CA HIS A 405 -4.00 11.49 -2.46
C HIS A 405 -2.92 11.99 -3.45
N PRO A 406 -1.72 12.38 -2.98
CA PRO A 406 -0.67 12.95 -3.85
C PRO A 406 0.03 11.91 -4.74
N LYS A 407 -0.26 10.62 -4.52
CA LYS A 407 0.21 9.48 -5.32
C LYS A 407 -0.97 8.73 -5.91
N GLY A 408 -0.78 8.04 -7.02
CA GLY A 408 -1.81 7.27 -7.72
C GLY A 408 -1.84 7.62 -9.19
N GLN A 409 -2.86 7.14 -9.90
CA GLN A 409 -3.18 7.66 -11.24
C GLN A 409 -4.08 8.89 -11.13
N SER A 410 -4.08 9.74 -12.16
CA SER A 410 -4.97 10.91 -12.26
C SER A 410 -4.97 11.81 -11.03
N THR A 411 -3.80 11.99 -10.39
CA THR A 411 -3.65 12.85 -9.21
C THR A 411 -3.91 14.33 -9.50
N ASN A 412 -3.85 14.71 -10.78
CA ASN A 412 -4.05 16.07 -11.27
C ASN A 412 -5.42 16.26 -11.95
N ASP A 413 -6.26 15.22 -12.00
CA ASP A 413 -7.59 15.32 -12.57
C ASP A 413 -8.60 15.66 -11.46
N TYR A 414 -9.44 16.66 -11.71
CA TYR A 414 -10.56 17.01 -10.84
C TYR A 414 -11.70 16.01 -11.06
N LEU A 415 -11.92 15.11 -10.11
CA LEU A 415 -12.91 14.03 -10.23
C LEU A 415 -14.25 14.35 -9.53
N PHE A 416 -14.24 15.34 -8.62
CA PHE A 416 -15.35 15.67 -7.72
C PHE A 416 -15.74 17.15 -7.72
N ASN A 417 -15.02 18.01 -8.45
CA ASN A 417 -15.20 19.48 -8.46
C ASN A 417 -16.61 20.00 -8.77
N ASP A 418 -17.49 19.19 -9.36
CA ASP A 418 -18.89 19.51 -9.62
C ASP A 418 -19.84 19.11 -8.48
N ILE A 419 -19.31 18.50 -7.41
CA ILE A 419 -20.07 17.96 -6.27
C ILE A 419 -19.57 18.49 -4.93
N VAL A 420 -18.25 18.64 -4.77
CA VAL A 420 -17.66 19.25 -3.59
C VAL A 420 -17.49 20.75 -3.78
N SER A 421 -17.45 21.49 -2.68
CA SER A 421 -17.16 22.92 -2.73
C SER A 421 -15.72 23.19 -3.17
N THR A 422 -14.78 22.31 -2.79
CA THR A 422 -13.37 22.43 -3.19
C THR A 422 -12.74 21.05 -3.31
N GLU A 423 -12.02 20.82 -4.41
CA GLU A 423 -11.19 19.62 -4.59
C GLU A 423 -9.71 20.03 -4.58
N LYS A 424 -8.95 19.43 -3.67
CA LYS A 424 -7.54 19.74 -3.42
C LYS A 424 -6.65 18.66 -4.00
N LEU A 425 -5.88 19.04 -5.02
CA LEU A 425 -4.98 18.15 -5.75
C LEU A 425 -3.57 18.21 -5.16
N SER A 426 -2.96 17.05 -4.91
CA SER A 426 -1.55 16.92 -4.50
C SER A 426 -1.12 17.74 -3.27
N GLU A 427 -2.08 18.26 -2.50
CA GLU A 427 -1.83 19.06 -1.30
C GLU A 427 -1.33 18.17 -0.14
N SER A 428 -0.43 18.72 0.68
CA SER A 428 0.05 18.03 1.89
C SER A 428 -1.06 18.01 2.95
N MET A 429 -0.96 17.08 3.90
CA MET A 429 -1.93 17.02 5.00
C MET A 429 -1.82 18.24 5.92
N ILE A 430 -0.60 18.73 6.18
CA ILE A 430 -0.37 19.94 6.99
C ILE A 430 -1.14 21.15 6.46
N ALA A 431 -1.20 21.35 5.14
CA ALA A 431 -1.91 22.48 4.56
C ALA A 431 -3.44 22.44 4.83
N THR A 432 -3.97 21.28 5.21
CA THR A 432 -5.39 21.13 5.56
C THR A 432 -5.72 21.62 6.98
N PHE A 433 -4.71 21.79 7.83
CA PHE A 433 -4.92 22.04 9.26
C PHE A 433 -5.57 23.38 9.55
N ASP A 434 -5.51 24.37 8.66
CA ASP A 434 -6.07 25.70 8.98
C ASP A 434 -7.55 25.81 8.60
N TYR A 435 -7.99 25.06 7.59
CA TYR A 435 -9.35 25.20 7.04
C TYR A 435 -10.27 24.02 7.34
N THR A 436 -9.77 22.85 7.76
CA THR A 436 -10.63 21.70 8.07
C THR A 436 -11.22 21.83 9.48
N ASP A 437 -12.52 21.60 9.66
CA ASP A 437 -13.11 21.48 11.01
C ASP A 437 -13.18 20.02 11.45
N ILE A 438 -13.50 19.11 10.51
CA ILE A 438 -13.57 17.66 10.74
C ILE A 438 -13.00 16.89 9.56
N TYR A 439 -12.33 15.78 9.85
CA TYR A 439 -11.86 14.84 8.83
C TYR A 439 -12.75 13.61 8.72
N ILE A 440 -13.00 13.16 7.49
CA ILE A 440 -13.60 11.87 7.18
C ILE A 440 -12.58 11.02 6.43
N PHE A 441 -12.34 9.81 6.93
CA PHE A 441 -11.44 8.83 6.33
C PHE A 441 -12.18 7.52 6.10
N ASP A 442 -11.89 6.84 4.99
CA ASP A 442 -12.24 5.44 4.76
C ASP A 442 -11.01 4.55 4.50
N ILE A 443 -9.83 5.17 4.52
CA ILE A 443 -8.55 4.52 4.49
C ILE A 443 -7.67 5.06 5.62
N PHE A 444 -6.93 4.16 6.25
CA PHE A 444 -6.02 4.48 7.33
C PHE A 444 -4.59 4.42 6.78
N GLY A 445 -3.84 5.52 6.93
CA GLY A 445 -2.45 5.66 6.53
C GLY A 445 -1.79 6.85 7.23
N GLY A 446 -0.64 7.33 6.74
CA GLY A 446 0.08 8.46 7.37
C GLY A 446 -0.78 9.70 7.59
N ALA A 447 -1.63 10.04 6.62
CA ALA A 447 -2.58 11.15 6.72
C ALA A 447 -3.54 11.05 7.93
N PHE A 448 -3.97 9.82 8.27
CA PHE A 448 -4.82 9.61 9.44
C PHE A 448 -4.02 9.85 10.74
N ILE A 449 -2.76 9.38 10.79
CA ILE A 449 -1.87 9.58 11.94
C ILE A 449 -1.58 11.08 12.14
N GLU A 450 -1.38 11.82 11.06
CA GLU A 450 -1.26 13.29 11.08
C GLU A 450 -2.54 13.96 11.61
N ALA A 451 -3.71 13.57 11.07
CA ALA A 451 -4.99 14.10 11.53
C ALA A 451 -5.26 13.81 13.01
N LEU A 452 -4.82 12.65 13.54
CA LEU A 452 -4.94 12.35 14.98
C LEU A 452 -4.28 13.44 15.83
N CYS A 453 -3.12 13.92 15.39
CA CYS A 453 -2.31 14.93 16.08
C CYS A 453 -2.91 16.33 15.99
N THR A 454 -3.93 16.54 15.14
CA THR A 454 -4.65 17.82 15.06
C THR A 454 -5.67 18.03 16.16
N LEU A 455 -5.96 17.01 16.96
CA LEU A 455 -7.02 17.02 17.98
C LEU A 455 -8.43 17.34 17.43
N LYS A 456 -8.59 17.55 16.12
CA LYS A 456 -9.87 17.77 15.47
C LYS A 456 -10.72 16.49 15.47
N PRO A 457 -12.05 16.63 15.39
CA PRO A 457 -12.94 15.50 15.13
C PRO A 457 -12.49 14.68 13.92
N ILE A 458 -12.57 13.36 14.07
CA ILE A 458 -12.28 12.41 12.99
C ILE A 458 -13.40 11.38 12.97
N ILE A 459 -13.94 11.16 11.78
CA ILE A 459 -14.81 10.04 11.48
C ILE A 459 -14.02 9.06 10.63
N PHE A 460 -13.90 7.82 11.12
CA PHE A 460 -13.38 6.72 10.34
C PHE A 460 -14.52 5.82 9.89
N ILE A 461 -14.68 5.68 8.59
CA ILE A 461 -15.61 4.74 7.97
C ILE A 461 -14.86 3.42 7.80
N GLU A 462 -15.18 2.46 8.65
CA GLU A 462 -14.56 1.14 8.66
C GLU A 462 -15.07 0.33 7.47
N MET A 463 -14.27 0.27 6.42
CA MET A 463 -14.60 -0.46 5.19
C MET A 463 -14.59 -1.98 5.43
N PRO A 464 -15.57 -2.72 4.87
CA PRO A 464 -15.73 -4.16 5.11
C PRO A 464 -14.54 -5.01 4.62
N ASN A 465 -13.73 -4.50 3.68
CA ASN A 465 -12.57 -5.23 3.15
C ASN A 465 -11.31 -5.09 4.02
N ARG A 466 -11.20 -4.12 4.94
CA ARG A 466 -10.00 -3.91 5.77
C ARG A 466 -10.39 -3.65 7.22
N LEU A 467 -10.60 -4.73 7.97
CA LEU A 467 -11.14 -4.66 9.33
C LEU A 467 -10.07 -4.28 10.36
N LEU A 468 -10.46 -3.42 11.29
CA LEU A 468 -9.64 -3.11 12.46
C LEU A 468 -9.46 -4.34 13.35
N ASN A 469 -8.29 -4.46 13.95
CA ASN A 469 -8.09 -5.42 15.03
C ASN A 469 -8.97 -5.03 16.23
N LYS A 470 -9.72 -6.00 16.78
CA LYS A 470 -10.66 -5.76 17.88
C LYS A 470 -10.05 -4.97 19.04
N LYS A 471 -8.83 -5.32 19.47
CA LYS A 471 -8.18 -4.67 20.62
C LYS A 471 -7.83 -3.21 20.34
N THR A 472 -7.30 -2.91 19.15
CA THR A 472 -6.94 -1.53 18.79
C THR A 472 -8.17 -0.72 18.39
N LYS A 473 -9.22 -1.36 17.85
CA LYS A 473 -10.53 -0.73 17.61
C LYS A 473 -11.12 -0.19 18.91
N ASP A 474 -11.12 -0.97 19.97
CA ASP A 474 -11.66 -0.55 21.27
C ASP A 474 -10.90 0.64 21.87
N ILE A 475 -9.60 0.75 21.62
CA ILE A 475 -8.78 1.91 22.01
C ILE A 475 -9.12 3.11 21.11
N LEU A 476 -9.15 2.92 19.79
CA LEU A 476 -9.38 3.98 18.81
C LEU A 476 -10.74 4.64 18.99
N LYS A 477 -11.80 3.85 19.23
CA LYS A 477 -13.19 4.31 19.45
C LYS A 477 -13.34 5.30 20.61
N LYS A 478 -12.40 5.33 21.55
CA LYS A 478 -12.43 6.30 22.66
C LYS A 478 -12.10 7.72 22.21
N SER A 479 -11.49 7.90 21.03
CA SER A 479 -11.05 9.20 20.54
C SER A 479 -11.46 9.50 19.09
N VAL A 480 -11.97 8.51 18.35
CA VAL A 480 -12.37 8.62 16.94
C VAL A 480 -13.77 8.02 16.81
N ASN A 481 -14.66 8.73 16.11
CA ASN A 481 -15.98 8.19 15.75
C ASN A 481 -15.77 7.14 14.64
N ILE A 482 -16.18 5.90 14.89
CA ILE A 482 -16.04 4.82 13.91
C ILE A 482 -17.41 4.36 13.45
N ILE A 483 -17.69 4.55 12.16
CA ILE A 483 -18.93 4.12 11.51
C ILE A 483 -18.62 2.87 10.71
N SER A 484 -19.34 1.79 10.96
CA SER A 484 -19.13 0.55 10.23
C SER A 484 -19.83 0.60 8.86
N ALA A 485 -19.09 0.28 7.81
CA ALA A 485 -19.66 0.12 6.47
C ALA A 485 -19.89 -1.35 6.14
N LYS A 486 -20.86 -1.59 5.24
CA LYS A 486 -21.18 -2.93 4.70
C LYS A 486 -21.38 -2.86 3.19
N TYR A 487 -21.38 -4.00 2.53
CA TYR A 487 -21.87 -4.11 1.17
C TYR A 487 -23.38 -4.30 1.18
N ASN A 488 -24.11 -3.56 0.35
CA ASN A 488 -25.54 -3.79 0.11
C ASN A 488 -25.76 -4.86 -0.98
N ASP A 489 -27.02 -5.13 -1.31
CA ASP A 489 -27.41 -6.14 -2.31
C ASP A 489 -26.90 -5.83 -3.74
N ASN A 490 -26.51 -4.58 -3.99
CA ASN A 490 -25.90 -4.14 -5.25
C ASN A 490 -24.37 -4.19 -5.22
N ASN A 491 -23.77 -4.79 -4.18
CA ASN A 491 -22.33 -4.85 -3.92
C ASN A 491 -21.69 -3.45 -3.81
N LEU A 492 -22.45 -2.45 -3.36
CA LEU A 492 -21.96 -1.08 -3.12
C LEU A 492 -21.74 -0.85 -1.62
N ILE A 493 -20.87 0.10 -1.29
CA ILE A 493 -20.60 0.49 0.10
C ILE A 493 -21.79 1.25 0.68
N GLU A 494 -22.26 0.83 1.85
CA GLU A 494 -23.36 1.46 2.58
C GLU A 494 -22.96 1.72 4.04
N ILE A 495 -23.39 2.87 4.56
CA ILE A 495 -23.28 3.29 5.96
C ILE A 495 -24.64 3.82 6.44
N ASP A 496 -24.82 3.93 7.75
CA ASP A 496 -25.90 4.74 8.32
C ASP A 496 -25.52 6.23 8.25
N PHE A 497 -26.25 6.99 7.43
CA PHE A 497 -25.99 8.43 7.28
C PHE A 497 -26.50 9.24 8.47
N ASN A 498 -27.47 8.75 9.24
CA ASN A 498 -27.86 9.43 10.48
C ASN A 498 -26.73 9.33 11.50
N GLU A 499 -26.13 8.15 11.66
CA GLU A 499 -24.94 7.96 12.50
C GLU A 499 -23.78 8.86 12.04
N LEU A 500 -23.61 9.06 10.73
CA LEU A 500 -22.63 10.01 10.18
C LEU A 500 -22.90 11.44 10.64
N PHE A 501 -24.11 11.94 10.48
CA PHE A 501 -24.45 13.32 10.83
C PHE A 501 -24.42 13.55 12.34
N ASP A 502 -24.84 12.57 13.15
CA ASP A 502 -24.71 12.62 14.60
C ASP A 502 -23.22 12.68 15.01
N SER A 503 -22.38 11.88 14.34
CA SER A 503 -20.93 11.82 14.60
C SER A 503 -20.18 13.10 14.24
N ILE A 504 -20.69 13.91 13.31
CA ILE A 504 -20.06 15.19 12.94
C ILE A 504 -20.09 16.17 14.12
N ASN A 505 -21.15 16.12 14.92
CA ASN A 505 -21.35 17.03 16.05
C ASN A 505 -20.72 16.52 17.37
N ASN A 506 -20.14 15.32 17.37
CA ASN A 506 -19.51 14.74 18.56
C ASN A 506 -18.17 15.41 18.88
N SER A 507 -18.03 15.88 20.12
CA SER A 507 -16.76 16.38 20.65
C SER A 507 -15.70 15.28 20.76
N VAL A 508 -14.43 15.64 20.58
CA VAL A 508 -13.30 14.71 20.77
C VAL A 508 -13.00 14.55 22.25
N ASN A 509 -12.85 13.31 22.72
CA ASN A 509 -12.23 13.07 24.03
C ASN A 509 -10.72 13.30 23.94
N ILE A 510 -10.29 14.52 24.28
CA ILE A 510 -8.90 14.97 24.17
C ILE A 510 -7.95 14.12 25.01
N ASN A 511 -8.35 13.74 26.23
CA ASN A 511 -7.49 12.92 27.10
C ASN A 511 -7.20 11.55 26.48
N GLU A 512 -8.23 10.89 25.95
CA GLU A 512 -8.05 9.61 25.25
C GLU A 512 -7.29 9.78 23.92
N ARG A 513 -7.47 10.91 23.22
CA ARG A 513 -6.69 11.22 22.00
C ARG A 513 -5.20 11.40 22.30
N LEU A 514 -4.84 12.17 23.32
CA LEU A 514 -3.45 12.39 23.73
C LEU A 514 -2.79 11.10 24.21
N ARG A 515 -3.54 10.26 24.94
CA ARG A 515 -3.09 8.92 25.33
C ARG A 515 -2.83 8.05 24.10
N LEU A 516 -3.76 8.02 23.14
CA LEU A 516 -3.57 7.28 21.88
C LEU A 516 -2.30 7.74 21.14
N ILE A 517 -2.08 9.06 21.03
CA ILE A 517 -0.89 9.63 20.39
C ILE A 517 0.38 9.20 21.14
N SER A 518 0.40 9.33 22.47
CA SER A 518 1.52 8.92 23.33
C SER A 518 1.85 7.43 23.21
N ASP A 519 0.83 6.58 23.21
CA ASP A 519 1.00 5.13 23.22
C ASP A 519 1.45 4.59 21.85
N PHE A 520 0.94 5.17 20.75
CA PHE A 520 1.10 4.61 19.41
C PHE A 520 2.00 5.41 18.46
N ILE A 521 2.21 6.72 18.70
CA ILE A 521 2.83 7.64 17.74
C ILE A 521 4.10 8.31 18.29
N THR A 522 4.08 8.82 19.52
CA THR A 522 5.21 9.57 20.08
C THR A 522 5.95 8.75 21.15
N SER A 523 7.08 9.28 21.63
CA SER A 523 7.78 8.73 22.81
C SER A 523 7.56 9.58 24.06
N ARG A 524 6.87 10.72 23.92
CA ARG A 524 6.54 11.66 24.98
C ARG A 524 5.17 11.35 25.58
N ASN A 525 5.12 11.25 26.91
CA ASN A 525 3.86 11.17 27.65
C ASN A 525 3.13 12.52 27.62
N TYR A 526 2.04 12.60 26.89
CA TYR A 526 1.15 13.77 26.88
C TYR A 526 0.03 13.58 27.92
N THR A 527 0.10 14.36 29.01
CA THR A 527 -0.97 14.50 30.00
C THR A 527 -1.29 15.99 30.15
N LYS A 528 -1.82 16.62 29.11
CA LYS A 528 -2.36 17.99 29.26
C LYS A 528 -3.73 17.88 29.92
N LYS A 529 -3.89 18.48 31.10
CA LYS A 529 -5.22 18.79 31.65
C LYS A 529 -5.80 19.92 30.79
N TYR A 530 -6.80 19.60 29.98
CA TYR A 530 -7.69 20.56 29.34
C TYR A 530 -8.95 20.72 30.19
#